data_AF-A0A2N7JUM9-F1
#
_entry.id   AF-A0A2N7JUM9-F1
#
_cell.length_a   1.000
_cell.length_b   1.000
_cell.length_c   1.000
_cell.angle_alpha   90.00
_cell.angle_beta   90.00
_cell.angle_gamma   90.00
#
_symmetry.space_group_name_H-M   'P 1'
#
loop_
_entity.id
_entity.type
_entity.pdbx_description
1 polymer ?
#
loop_
_entity_poly.entity_id
_entity_poly.type
_entity_poly.pdbx_seq_one_letter_code
_entity_poly.pdbx_strand_id
1 'polypeptide(L)'
;MSTLERVFHSVLFEVLAVTLSIIGLAIFTDHDVNALSGTMIVVATIAMMWNYCFNRIFDRYFTGEKSKRSLKLRIFHVVLFEAGLLIATIPVMAFLLNVGIWQAFLMDIGVTIFITIYAFVFNLIYDHVRAFWVRRADLAVQ
;
A
#
# COMPACT_ATOMS: atom_id res chain seq x y z
N MET A 1 -6.79 -1.90 -21.12
CA MET A 1 -5.74 -2.40 -20.21
C MET A 1 -5.89 -3.90 -20.12
N SER A 2 -4.93 -4.61 -20.67
CA SER A 2 -4.89 -6.07 -20.65
C SER A 2 -4.83 -6.58 -19.21
N THR A 3 -5.41 -7.75 -18.92
CA THR A 3 -5.31 -8.41 -17.60
C THR A 3 -3.85 -8.63 -17.17
N LEU A 4 -2.94 -8.82 -18.13
CA LEU A 4 -1.50 -8.94 -17.89
C LEU A 4 -0.85 -7.64 -17.40
N GLU A 5 -1.23 -6.49 -17.96
CA GLU A 5 -0.71 -5.18 -17.52
C GLU A 5 -1.14 -4.87 -16.09
N ARG A 6 -2.37 -5.24 -15.72
CA ARG A 6 -2.90 -5.03 -14.37
C ARG A 6 -2.19 -5.89 -13.33
N VAL A 7 -1.89 -7.14 -13.67
CA VAL A 7 -1.15 -8.06 -12.79
C VAL A 7 0.29 -7.59 -12.66
N PHE A 8 0.96 -7.26 -13.77
CA PHE A 8 2.34 -6.76 -13.73
C PHE A 8 2.47 -5.47 -12.90
N HIS A 9 1.54 -4.52 -13.08
CA HIS A 9 1.53 -3.28 -12.31
C HIS A 9 1.30 -3.54 -10.81
N SER A 10 0.36 -4.43 -10.46
CA SER A 10 0.07 -4.75 -9.05
C SER A 10 1.22 -5.47 -8.38
N VAL A 11 1.85 -6.43 -9.06
CA VAL A 11 3.01 -7.17 -8.53
C VAL A 11 4.23 -6.26 -8.39
N LEU A 12 4.50 -5.41 -9.39
CA LEU A 12 5.60 -4.44 -9.32
C LEU A 12 5.39 -3.46 -8.16
N PHE A 13 4.17 -2.97 -7.98
CA PHE A 13 3.80 -2.10 -6.87
C PHE A 13 4.03 -2.79 -5.52
N GLU A 14 3.56 -4.03 -5.37
CA GLU A 14 3.69 -4.80 -4.12
C GLU A 14 5.16 -5.07 -3.77
N VAL A 15 5.97 -5.51 -4.76
CA VAL A 15 7.40 -5.79 -4.56
C VAL A 15 8.16 -4.53 -4.17
N LEU A 16 7.85 -3.40 -4.80
CA LEU A 16 8.48 -2.11 -4.48
C LEU A 16 8.03 -1.60 -3.11
N ALA A 17 6.74 -1.73 -2.78
CA ALA A 17 6.20 -1.35 -1.48
C ALA A 17 6.87 -2.14 -0.35
N VAL A 18 6.98 -3.47 -0.49
CA VAL A 18 7.66 -4.33 0.49
C VAL A 18 9.14 -3.96 0.62
N THR A 19 9.85 -3.81 -0.50
CA THR A 19 11.28 -3.46 -0.51
C THR A 19 11.54 -2.13 0.20
N LEU A 20 10.72 -1.11 -0.07
CA LEU A 20 10.85 0.21 0.55
C LEU A 20 10.45 0.23 2.02
N SER A 21 9.46 -0.57 2.41
CA SER A 21 9.10 -0.73 3.81
C SER A 21 10.27 -1.29 4.61
N ILE A 22 10.97 -2.29 4.06
CA ILE A 22 12.17 -2.88 4.66
C ILE A 22 13.27 -1.83 4.77
N ILE A 23 13.51 -1.03 3.74
CA ILE A 23 14.52 0.05 3.76
C ILE A 23 14.16 1.11 4.81
N GLY A 24 12.90 1.55 4.85
CA GLY A 24 12.43 2.52 5.83
C GLY A 24 12.65 2.01 7.26
N LEU A 25 12.21 0.78 7.55
CA LEU A 25 12.43 0.14 8.84
C LEU A 25 13.90 -0.03 9.20
N ALA A 26 14.75 -0.40 8.24
CA ALA A 26 16.18 -0.57 8.46
C ALA A 26 16.93 0.75 8.72
N ILE A 27 16.42 1.88 8.23
CA ILE A 27 16.98 3.20 8.55
C ILE A 27 16.59 3.63 9.97
N PHE A 28 15.36 3.32 10.40
CA PHE A 28 14.83 3.72 11.70
C PHE A 28 15.11 2.72 12.83
N THR A 29 15.61 1.51 12.51
CA THR A 29 15.77 0.41 13.48
C THR A 29 17.04 -0.40 13.24
N ASP A 30 17.74 -0.77 14.31
CA ASP A 30 18.95 -1.61 14.27
C ASP A 30 18.66 -3.13 14.14
N HIS A 31 17.45 -3.53 13.72
CA HIS A 31 17.12 -4.95 13.56
C HIS A 31 17.72 -5.55 12.29
N ASP A 32 18.06 -6.84 12.36
CA ASP A 32 18.50 -7.60 11.21
C ASP A 32 17.52 -7.49 10.04
N VAL A 33 18.04 -7.23 8.84
CA VAL A 33 17.27 -7.09 7.60
C VAL A 33 16.43 -8.35 7.32
N ASN A 34 16.88 -9.52 7.76
CA ASN A 34 16.13 -10.77 7.65
C ASN A 34 14.86 -10.78 8.53
N ALA A 35 14.91 -10.25 9.75
CA ALA A 35 13.75 -10.16 10.63
C ALA A 35 12.75 -9.09 10.12
N LEU A 36 13.27 -7.95 9.64
CA LEU A 36 12.46 -6.88 9.05
C LEU A 36 11.74 -7.34 7.78
N SER A 37 12.45 -8.02 6.88
CA SER A 37 11.88 -8.57 5.64
C SER A 37 10.81 -9.63 5.89
N GLY A 38 11.07 -10.57 6.81
CA GLY A 38 10.07 -11.55 7.22
C GLY A 38 8.80 -10.90 7.78
N THR A 39 8.97 -9.90 8.65
CA THR A 39 7.86 -9.15 9.24
C THR A 39 7.05 -8.42 8.17
N MET A 40 7.71 -7.74 7.23
CA MET A 40 7.03 -7.00 6.16
C MET A 40 6.27 -7.92 5.20
N ILE A 41 6.78 -9.11 4.90
CA ILE A 41 6.06 -10.09 4.08
C ILE A 41 4.78 -10.55 4.79
N VAL A 42 4.84 -10.81 6.09
CA VAL A 42 3.67 -11.19 6.89
C VAL A 42 2.65 -10.05 6.94
N VAL A 43 3.10 -8.81 7.21
CA VAL A 43 2.25 -7.62 7.23
C VAL A 43 1.59 -7.38 5.86
N ALA A 44 2.33 -7.47 4.76
CA ALA A 44 1.79 -7.34 3.41
C ALA A 44 0.73 -8.43 3.12
N THR A 45 0.98 -9.66 3.54
CA THR A 45 0.02 -10.77 3.41
C THR A 45 -1.28 -10.49 4.18
N ILE A 46 -1.16 -10.02 5.43
CA ILE A 46 -2.31 -9.62 6.24
C ILE A 46 -3.04 -8.45 5.58
N ALA A 47 -2.33 -7.46 5.06
CA ALA A 47 -2.92 -6.31 4.37
C ALA A 47 -3.70 -6.72 3.13
N MET A 48 -3.16 -7.61 2.29
CA MET A 48 -3.86 -8.15 1.12
C MET A 48 -5.12 -8.92 1.52
N MET A 49 -5.03 -9.78 2.54
CA MET A 49 -6.19 -10.53 3.05
C MET A 49 -7.25 -9.58 3.64
N TRP A 50 -6.82 -8.60 4.43
CA TRP A 50 -7.71 -7.60 5.03
C TRP A 50 -8.38 -6.74 3.96
N ASN A 51 -7.65 -6.29 2.95
CA ASN A 51 -8.19 -5.56 1.81
C ASN A 51 -9.28 -6.37 1.09
N TYR A 52 -9.05 -7.65 0.85
CA TYR A 52 -10.06 -8.51 0.25
C TYR A 52 -11.31 -8.68 1.14
N CYS A 53 -11.12 -8.99 2.43
CA CYS A 53 -12.20 -9.16 3.40
C CYS A 53 -13.00 -7.87 3.58
N PHE A 54 -12.33 -6.73 3.73
CA PHE A 54 -12.95 -5.43 3.90
C PHE A 54 -13.75 -5.03 2.66
N ASN A 55 -13.18 -5.18 1.46
CA ASN A 55 -13.90 -4.92 0.22
C ASN A 55 -15.15 -5.81 0.10
N ARG A 56 -15.05 -7.10 0.43
CA ARG A 56 -16.19 -8.04 0.44
C ARG A 56 -17.29 -7.63 1.43
N ILE A 57 -16.93 -7.25 2.65
CA ILE A 57 -17.88 -6.81 3.68
C ILE A 57 -18.54 -5.50 3.25
N PHE A 58 -17.74 -4.52 2.79
CA PHE A 58 -18.24 -3.21 2.42
C PHE A 58 -19.14 -3.25 1.17
N ASP A 59 -18.81 -4.09 0.19
CA ASP A 59 -19.65 -4.33 -0.99
C ASP A 59 -20.97 -5.03 -0.62
N ARG A 60 -20.98 -5.85 0.43
CA ARG A 60 -22.21 -6.52 0.91
C ARG A 60 -23.14 -5.60 1.70
N TYR A 61 -22.58 -4.68 2.49
CA TYR A 61 -23.37 -3.69 3.25
C TYR A 61 -23.83 -2.51 2.39
N PHE A 62 -23.10 -2.15 1.34
CA PHE A 62 -23.42 -1.01 0.48
C PHE A 62 -23.42 -1.42 -1.01
N THR A 63 -24.50 -2.07 -1.43
CA THR A 63 -24.83 -2.33 -2.84
C THR A 63 -25.35 -1.05 -3.50
N GLY A 64 -24.48 -0.28 -4.15
CA GLY A 64 -24.87 0.95 -4.88
C GLY A 64 -23.78 1.50 -5.80
N GLU A 65 -24.19 2.19 -6.87
CA GLU A 65 -23.32 2.75 -7.92
C GLU A 65 -22.13 3.55 -7.34
N LYS A 66 -20.90 3.15 -7.70
CA LYS A 66 -19.62 3.79 -7.30
C LYS A 66 -19.56 5.30 -7.57
N SER A 67 -20.39 5.80 -8.49
CA SER A 67 -20.44 7.19 -8.95
C SER A 67 -21.23 8.14 -8.04
N LYS A 68 -22.18 7.65 -7.21
CA LYS A 68 -23.07 8.50 -6.37
C LYS A 68 -22.70 8.54 -4.88
N ARG A 69 -21.60 7.90 -4.46
CA ARG A 69 -21.18 7.88 -3.05
C ARG A 69 -20.64 9.25 -2.61
N SER A 70 -21.29 9.84 -1.59
CA SER A 70 -20.85 11.05 -0.90
C SER A 70 -19.39 10.95 -0.45
N LEU A 71 -18.64 12.06 -0.52
CA LEU A 71 -17.27 12.17 0.02
C LEU A 71 -17.17 11.66 1.47
N LYS A 72 -18.21 11.86 2.28
CA LYS A 72 -18.28 11.37 3.67
C LYS A 72 -18.15 9.85 3.76
N LEU A 73 -18.79 9.13 2.85
CA LEU A 73 -18.74 7.66 2.78
C LEU A 73 -17.37 7.15 2.35
N ARG A 74 -16.66 7.91 1.50
CA ARG A 74 -15.28 7.59 1.08
C ARG A 74 -14.30 7.77 2.24
N ILE A 75 -14.40 8.89 2.96
CA ILE A 75 -13.56 9.15 4.13
C ILE A 75 -13.83 8.10 5.21
N PHE A 76 -15.10 7.82 5.52
CA PHE A 76 -15.45 6.77 6.48
C PHE A 76 -14.90 5.40 6.08
N HIS A 77 -14.97 5.04 4.81
CA HIS A 77 -14.42 3.79 4.30
C HIS A 77 -12.90 3.70 4.48
N VAL A 78 -12.17 4.75 4.08
CA VAL A 78 -10.70 4.79 4.21
C VAL A 78 -10.27 4.75 5.67
N VAL A 79 -10.90 5.56 6.53
CA VAL A 79 -10.58 5.60 7.97
C VAL A 79 -10.88 4.25 8.63
N LEU A 80 -12.01 3.62 8.31
CA LEU A 80 -12.35 2.32 8.88
C LEU A 80 -11.44 1.20 8.37
N PHE A 81 -11.05 1.25 7.09
CA PHE A 81 -10.09 0.32 6.51
C PHE A 81 -8.75 0.39 7.22
N GLU A 82 -8.21 1.61 7.31
CA GLU A 82 -6.90 1.90 7.88
C GLU A 82 -6.87 1.59 9.38
N ALA A 83 -7.89 2.01 10.14
CA ALA A 83 -7.98 1.69 11.56
C ALA A 83 -8.07 0.16 11.81
N GLY A 84 -8.85 -0.56 11.01
CA GLY A 84 -8.93 -2.02 11.11
C GLY A 84 -7.61 -2.71 10.75
N LEU A 85 -6.90 -2.18 9.75
CA LEU A 85 -5.60 -2.70 9.35
C LEU A 85 -4.57 -2.49 10.46
N LEU A 86 -4.47 -1.28 11.02
CA LEU A 86 -3.58 -0.94 12.12
C LEU A 86 -3.78 -1.86 13.33
N ILE A 87 -5.04 -2.16 13.70
CA ILE A 87 -5.34 -3.07 14.82
C ILE A 87 -4.81 -4.49 14.55
N ALA A 88 -4.75 -4.92 13.29
CA ALA A 88 -4.23 -6.24 12.91
C ALA A 88 -2.70 -6.26 12.76
N THR A 89 -2.10 -5.19 12.22
CA THR A 89 -0.67 -5.12 11.92
C THR A 89 0.18 -4.79 13.15
N ILE A 90 -0.29 -3.91 14.05
CA ILE A 90 0.45 -3.48 15.24
C ILE A 90 0.82 -4.66 16.17
N PRO A 91 -0.11 -5.57 16.57
CA PRO A 91 0.24 -6.69 17.43
C PRO A 91 1.22 -7.65 16.78
N VAL A 92 1.10 -7.84 15.46
CA VAL A 92 1.98 -8.72 14.70
C VAL A 92 3.40 -8.16 14.63
N MET A 93 3.54 -6.86 14.35
CA MET A 93 4.86 -6.21 14.35
C MET A 93 5.47 -6.16 15.74
N ALA A 94 4.68 -5.85 16.77
CA ALA A 94 5.14 -5.89 18.16
C ALA A 94 5.67 -7.27 18.55
N PHE A 95 4.96 -8.34 18.15
CA PHE A 95 5.35 -9.71 18.43
C PHE A 95 6.59 -10.15 17.65
N LEU A 96 6.65 -9.89 16.33
CA LEU A 96 7.72 -10.36 15.47
C LEU A 96 9.03 -9.60 15.67
N LEU A 97 8.96 -8.29 15.90
CA LEU A 97 10.14 -7.44 16.12
C LEU A 97 10.50 -7.32 17.60
N ASN A 98 9.70 -7.90 18.50
CA ASN A 98 9.89 -7.83 19.95
C ASN A 98 9.99 -6.38 20.45
N VAL A 99 9.08 -5.54 19.96
CA VAL A 99 8.98 -4.11 20.29
C VAL A 99 7.66 -3.83 21.01
N GLY A 100 7.60 -2.74 21.76
CA GLY A 100 6.37 -2.28 22.40
C GLY A 100 5.32 -1.84 21.38
N ILE A 101 4.04 -1.90 21.77
CA ILE A 101 2.88 -1.52 20.94
C ILE A 101 3.04 -0.08 20.40
N TRP A 102 3.56 0.84 21.21
CA TRP A 102 3.81 2.22 20.80
C TRP A 102 4.88 2.35 19.72
N GLN A 103 5.94 1.55 19.82
CA GLN A 103 7.01 1.50 18.82
C GLN A 103 6.49 0.89 17.52
N ALA A 104 5.75 -0.23 17.60
CA ALA A 104 5.12 -0.85 16.43
C ALA A 104 4.15 0.09 15.72
N PHE A 105 3.35 0.87 16.47
CA PHE A 105 2.49 1.91 15.91
C PHE A 105 3.27 3.00 15.16
N LEU A 106 4.37 3.48 15.76
CA LEU A 106 5.21 4.49 15.14
C LEU A 106 5.90 3.96 13.87
N MET A 107 6.31 2.69 13.89
CA MET A 107 6.88 1.99 12.73
C MET A 107 5.84 1.84 11.61
N ASP A 108 4.59 1.47 11.93
CA ASP A 108 3.51 1.35 10.95
C ASP A 108 3.22 2.68 10.25
N ILE A 109 3.11 3.76 11.03
CA ILE A 109 2.90 5.12 10.51
C ILE A 109 4.09 5.56 9.67
N GLY A 110 5.31 5.30 10.14
CA GLY A 110 6.54 5.63 9.43
C GLY A 110 6.58 4.97 8.06
N VAL A 111 6.31 3.65 8.01
CA VAL A 111 6.22 2.87 6.78
C VAL A 111 5.10 3.39 5.87
N THR A 112 3.91 3.63 6.42
CA THR A 112 2.75 4.14 5.66
C THR A 112 3.03 5.49 5.02
N ILE A 113 3.63 6.44 5.74
CA ILE A 113 4.03 7.75 5.21
C ILE A 113 5.10 7.58 4.12
N PHE A 114 6.10 6.74 4.35
CA PHE A 114 7.19 6.50 3.40
C PHE A 114 6.68 5.90 2.09
N ILE A 115 5.82 4.87 2.17
CA ILE A 115 5.14 4.28 1.01
C ILE A 115 4.27 5.32 0.31
N THR A 116 3.52 6.15 1.04
CA THR A 116 2.63 7.16 0.45
C THR A 116 3.40 8.19 -0.36
N ILE A 117 4.49 8.72 0.20
CA ILE A 117 5.38 9.65 -0.50
C ILE A 117 5.99 8.97 -1.74
N TYR A 118 6.45 7.73 -1.60
CA TYR A 118 6.99 6.99 -2.74
C TYR A 118 5.93 6.74 -3.81
N ALA A 119 4.73 6.28 -3.46
CA ALA A 119 3.67 6.01 -4.41
C ALA A 119 3.30 7.29 -5.18
N PHE A 120 3.30 8.44 -4.51
CA PHE A 120 3.12 9.73 -5.16
C PHE A 120 4.26 10.04 -6.16
N VAL A 121 5.53 9.85 -5.76
CA VAL A 121 6.69 10.07 -6.64
C VAL A 121 6.72 9.09 -7.82
N PHE A 122 6.43 7.81 -7.58
CA PHE A 122 6.38 6.78 -8.60
C PHE A 122 5.25 7.06 -9.60
N ASN A 123 4.06 7.44 -9.14
CA ASN A 123 2.97 7.85 -10.01
C ASN A 123 3.35 9.09 -10.83
N LEU A 124 4.03 10.08 -10.24
CA LEU A 124 4.56 11.25 -10.95
C LEU A 124 5.56 10.89 -12.05
N ILE A 125 6.50 10.00 -11.76
CA ILE A 125 7.50 9.53 -12.74
C ILE A 125 6.80 8.74 -13.84
N TYR A 126 5.87 7.84 -13.48
CA TYR A 126 5.13 7.04 -14.44
C TYR A 126 4.28 7.91 -15.37
N ASP A 127 3.60 8.94 -14.84
CA ASP A 127 2.86 9.91 -15.64
C ASP A 127 3.77 10.72 -16.56
N HIS A 128 4.96 11.13 -16.10
CA HIS A 128 5.93 11.84 -16.95
C HIS A 128 6.53 10.95 -18.03
N VAL A 129 6.86 9.69 -17.71
CA VAL A 129 7.33 8.70 -18.68
C VAL A 129 6.23 8.42 -19.69
N ARG A 130 4.99 8.22 -19.26
CA ARG A 130 3.84 8.03 -20.15
C ARG A 130 3.60 9.25 -21.04
N ALA A 131 3.67 10.46 -20.51
CA ALA A 131 3.56 11.69 -21.29
C ALA A 131 4.68 11.83 -22.34
N PHE A 132 5.90 11.37 -22.00
CA PHE A 132 7.02 11.34 -22.93
C PHE A 132 6.82 10.32 -24.08
N TRP A 133 6.30 9.12 -23.77
CA TRP A 133 6.02 8.09 -24.77
C TRP A 133 4.82 8.44 -25.66
N VAL A 134 3.76 9.03 -25.12
CA VAL A 134 2.60 9.50 -25.91
C VAL A 134 2.98 10.64 -26.84
N ARG A 135 3.78 11.63 -26.38
CA ARG A 135 4.29 12.71 -27.26
C ARG A 135 5.16 12.20 -28.41
N ARG A 136 5.92 11.10 -28.21
CA ARG A 136 6.70 10.48 -29.29
C ARG A 136 5.85 9.74 -30.31
N ALA A 137 4.71 9.17 -29.90
CA ALA A 137 3.79 8.50 -30.81
C ALA A 137 3.07 9.50 -31.74
N ASP A 138 2.70 10.69 -31.24
CA ASP A 138 2.07 11.74 -32.06
C ASP A 138 3.04 12.38 -33.07
N LEU A 139 4.34 12.43 -32.74
CA LEU A 139 5.39 12.96 -33.64
C LEU A 139 5.85 11.96 -34.70
N ALA A 140 5.52 10.67 -34.57
CA ALA A 140 5.84 9.64 -35.55
C ALA A 140 4.71 9.40 -36.58
N VAL A 141 3.57 10.08 -36.42
CA VAL A 141 2.37 9.98 -37.28
C VAL A 141 2.14 11.27 -38.09
N GLN A 142 2.96 12.32 -37.89
CA GLN A 142 3.04 13.49 -38.78
C GLN A 142 4.23 13.37 -39.72
#